data_AF-A0A951RZ86-F1
#
_entry.id   AF-A0A951RZ86-F1
#
_cell.length_a   1.000
_cell.length_b   1.000
_cell.length_c   1.000
_cell.angle_alpha   90.00
_cell.angle_beta   90.00
_cell.angle_gamma   90.00
#
_symmetry.space_group_name_H-M   'P 1'
#
loop_
_entity.id
_entity.type
_entity.pdbx_description
1 polymer ?
#
loop_
_entity_poly.entity_id
_entity_poly.type
_entity_poly.pdbx_seq_one_letter_code
_entity_poly.pdbx_strand_id
1 'polypeptide(L)'
;MKYKFTISALVCFFLLFSIRSIGQITSAKDGYWNDGTTWNGGVVPGSGDNVVINHAVVCNSAITRTSGTTTTINAGHSLKMGATYKNDGTTNVYGTFQLDGGGWADGNNDFIYHAGSYLVFNAGYNYNINSGQRFWPGSTGAPDNVVINSGNSANLNDAGKTINN
;
A
#
# COMPACT_ATOMS: atom_id res chain seq x y z
N MET A 1 -70.03 4.10 -8.01
CA MET A 1 -69.11 3.63 -9.08
C MET A 1 -67.75 3.41 -8.44
N LYS A 2 -67.21 2.20 -8.51
CA LYS A 2 -65.99 1.76 -7.79
C LYS A 2 -64.76 2.21 -8.58
N TYR A 3 -63.94 3.10 -8.03
CA TYR A 3 -62.61 3.39 -8.60
C TYR A 3 -61.62 2.35 -8.04
N LYS A 4 -61.17 1.43 -8.90
CA LYS A 4 -60.04 0.56 -8.61
C LYS A 4 -58.76 1.36 -8.84
N PHE A 5 -58.03 1.66 -7.77
CA PHE A 5 -56.72 2.29 -7.84
C PHE A 5 -55.67 1.18 -8.04
N THR A 6 -55.22 0.96 -9.26
CA THR A 6 -54.15 0.00 -9.56
C THR A 6 -52.82 0.70 -9.31
N ILE A 7 -52.20 0.47 -8.16
CA ILE A 7 -50.81 0.89 -7.91
C ILE A 7 -49.94 -0.03 -8.76
N SER A 8 -49.57 0.45 -9.95
CA SER A 8 -48.57 -0.18 -10.80
C SER A 8 -47.29 -0.30 -9.98
N ALA A 9 -46.80 -1.53 -9.84
CA ALA A 9 -45.57 -1.85 -9.16
C ALA A 9 -44.41 -1.07 -9.80
N LEU A 10 -44.04 0.05 -9.19
CA LEU A 10 -42.66 0.48 -9.21
C LEU A 10 -41.91 -0.59 -8.42
N VAL A 11 -41.55 -1.67 -9.11
CA VAL A 11 -40.54 -2.62 -8.67
C VAL A 11 -39.27 -1.80 -8.54
N CYS A 12 -39.12 -1.22 -7.34
CA CYS A 12 -37.87 -0.69 -6.85
C CYS A 12 -36.95 -1.92 -6.79
N PHE A 13 -36.32 -2.23 -7.92
CA PHE A 13 -35.15 -3.08 -7.97
C PHE A 13 -34.03 -2.28 -7.27
N PHE A 14 -34.16 -2.17 -5.95
CA PHE A 14 -33.02 -1.98 -5.07
C PHE A 14 -32.20 -3.24 -5.28
N LEU A 15 -31.33 -3.20 -6.29
CA LEU A 15 -30.07 -3.93 -6.22
C LEU A 15 -29.52 -3.58 -4.85
N LEU A 16 -29.63 -4.53 -3.92
CA LEU A 16 -28.78 -4.60 -2.75
C LEU A 16 -27.37 -4.83 -3.29
N PHE A 17 -26.80 -3.82 -3.93
CA PHE A 17 -25.37 -3.67 -3.99
C PHE A 17 -24.99 -3.53 -2.53
N SER A 18 -24.56 -4.62 -1.92
CA SER A 18 -23.90 -4.58 -0.62
C SER A 18 -22.71 -3.66 -0.82
N ILE A 19 -22.85 -2.41 -0.40
CA ILE A 19 -21.72 -1.50 -0.29
C ILE A 19 -20.88 -2.15 0.80
N ARG A 20 -19.83 -2.87 0.41
CA ARG A 20 -18.86 -3.34 1.40
C ARG A 20 -18.27 -2.07 2.00
N SER A 21 -18.59 -1.79 3.25
CA SER A 21 -17.80 -0.84 4.03
C SER A 21 -16.37 -1.35 3.96
N ILE A 22 -15.48 -0.56 3.35
CA ILE A 22 -14.06 -0.87 3.34
C ILE A 22 -13.60 -0.71 4.79
N GLY A 23 -13.45 -1.84 5.49
CA GLY A 23 -12.96 -1.87 6.86
C GLY A 23 -11.54 -1.31 6.88
N GLN A 24 -11.28 -0.35 7.79
CA GLN A 24 -9.92 0.06 8.09
C GLN A 24 -9.35 -0.88 9.15
N ILE A 25 -8.22 -1.51 8.85
CA ILE A 25 -7.48 -2.38 9.75
C ILE A 25 -6.17 -1.67 10.12
N THR A 26 -5.89 -1.55 11.42
CA THR A 26 -4.68 -0.91 11.91
C THR A 26 -3.77 -1.93 12.58
N SER A 27 -2.46 -1.86 12.34
CA SER A 27 -1.49 -2.71 13.05
C SER A 27 -1.57 -2.48 14.57
N ALA A 28 -1.61 -3.55 15.35
CA ALA A 28 -1.66 -3.57 16.81
C ALA A 28 -0.27 -3.64 17.47
N LYS A 29 0.72 -4.18 16.77
CA LYS A 29 2.11 -4.35 17.22
C LYS A 29 3.04 -4.55 16.03
N ASP A 30 4.35 -4.56 16.30
CA ASP A 30 5.34 -5.01 15.32
C ASP A 30 5.11 -6.48 14.94
N GLY A 31 5.33 -6.83 13.68
CA GLY A 31 5.15 -8.21 13.23
C GLY A 31 5.02 -8.39 11.73
N TYR A 32 4.66 -9.61 11.32
CA TYR A 32 4.45 -9.95 9.93
C TYR A 32 3.06 -9.55 9.45
N TRP A 33 2.95 -9.11 8.19
CA TRP A 33 1.67 -8.76 7.58
C TRP A 33 0.69 -9.94 7.61
N ASN A 34 1.16 -11.16 7.36
CA ASN A 34 0.33 -12.35 7.29
C ASN A 34 0.02 -12.98 8.67
N ASP A 35 0.42 -12.36 9.77
CA ASP A 35 0.09 -12.80 11.13
C ASP A 35 -1.09 -11.98 11.67
N GLY A 36 -2.20 -12.64 12.00
CA GLY A 36 -3.39 -11.99 12.56
C GLY A 36 -3.10 -11.24 13.86
N THR A 37 -2.11 -11.65 14.64
CA THR A 37 -1.74 -10.97 15.89
C THR A 37 -1.07 -9.61 15.67
N THR A 38 -0.58 -9.33 14.46
CA THR A 38 -0.05 -8.00 14.08
C THR A 38 -1.15 -6.95 13.96
N TRP A 39 -2.42 -7.36 13.87
CA TRP A 39 -3.53 -6.47 13.51
C TRP A 39 -4.59 -6.35 14.60
N ASN A 40 -5.16 -5.16 14.75
CA ASN A 40 -6.27 -4.95 15.66
C ASN A 40 -7.46 -5.83 15.25
N GLY A 41 -8.03 -6.55 16.22
CA GLY A 41 -9.12 -7.50 16.00
C GLY A 41 -8.66 -8.89 15.52
N GLY A 42 -7.36 -9.14 15.37
CA GLY A 42 -6.84 -10.47 15.03
C GLY A 42 -7.01 -10.87 13.56
N VAL A 43 -7.33 -9.90 12.68
CA VAL A 43 -7.66 -10.15 11.27
C VAL A 43 -6.57 -9.58 10.37
N VAL A 44 -5.98 -10.44 9.54
CA VAL A 44 -5.02 -10.03 8.51
C VAL A 44 -5.73 -9.21 7.42
N PRO A 45 -5.22 -8.02 7.03
CA PRO A 45 -5.79 -7.25 5.94
C PRO A 45 -5.75 -8.01 4.63
N GLY A 46 -6.93 -8.17 4.03
CA GLY A 46 -7.11 -8.63 2.66
C GLY A 46 -6.92 -7.49 1.67
N SER A 47 -6.94 -7.83 0.38
CA SER A 47 -6.63 -6.88 -0.71
C SER A 47 -7.61 -5.71 -0.83
N GLY A 48 -8.84 -5.89 -0.32
CA GLY A 48 -9.94 -4.92 -0.37
C GLY A 48 -10.07 -4.01 0.86
N ASP A 49 -9.22 -4.16 1.88
CA ASP A 49 -9.29 -3.37 3.12
C ASP A 49 -8.54 -2.04 3.03
N ASN A 50 -8.86 -1.08 3.90
CA ASN A 50 -7.95 0.03 4.16
C ASN A 50 -7.00 -0.36 5.27
N VAL A 51 -5.74 0.05 5.20
CA VAL A 51 -4.70 -0.36 6.14
C VAL A 51 -3.97 0.85 6.72
N VAL A 52 -3.79 0.86 8.04
CA VAL A 52 -2.93 1.82 8.74
C VAL A 52 -1.80 1.08 9.44
N ILE A 53 -0.58 1.49 9.15
CA ILE A 53 0.65 0.96 9.75
C ILE A 53 1.13 1.97 10.81
N ASN A 54 0.97 1.60 12.08
CA ASN A 54 1.41 2.30 13.29
C ASN A 54 2.52 1.55 14.04
N HIS A 55 3.17 0.59 13.36
CA HIS A 55 4.17 -0.31 13.92
C HIS A 55 5.17 -0.71 12.82
N ALA A 56 6.21 -1.44 13.17
CA ALA A 56 7.11 -2.06 12.20
C ALA A 56 6.48 -3.35 11.64
N VAL A 57 5.86 -3.24 10.45
CA VAL A 57 5.22 -4.36 9.75
C VAL A 57 6.11 -4.86 8.62
N VAL A 58 6.23 -6.19 8.50
CA VAL A 58 7.04 -6.86 7.47
C VAL A 58 6.15 -7.70 6.56
N CYS A 59 6.18 -7.45 5.25
CA CYS A 59 5.57 -8.34 4.26
C CYS A 59 6.58 -9.41 3.85
N ASN A 60 6.45 -10.60 4.44
CA ASN A 60 7.21 -11.80 4.13
C ASN A 60 6.54 -12.70 3.06
N SER A 61 5.36 -12.31 2.57
CA SER A 61 4.64 -12.96 1.50
C SER A 61 4.06 -11.92 0.55
N ALA A 62 3.86 -12.29 -0.72
CA ALA A 62 3.32 -11.37 -1.70
C ALA A 62 1.92 -10.88 -1.32
N ILE A 63 1.66 -9.58 -1.48
CA ILE A 63 0.34 -8.97 -1.23
C ILE A 63 -0.07 -8.04 -2.36
N THR A 64 -1.38 -7.92 -2.54
CA THR A 64 -2.00 -7.00 -3.51
C THR A 64 -2.91 -6.03 -2.77
N ARG A 65 -2.81 -4.75 -3.08
CA ARG A 65 -3.79 -3.71 -2.70
C ARG A 65 -4.63 -3.37 -3.91
N THR A 66 -5.95 -3.60 -3.87
CA THR A 66 -6.82 -3.33 -5.02
C THR A 66 -7.18 -1.85 -5.14
N SER A 67 -7.60 -1.43 -6.33
CA SER A 67 -8.12 -0.09 -6.57
C SER A 67 -9.24 0.28 -5.58
N GLY A 68 -9.26 1.53 -5.14
CA GLY A 68 -10.18 2.04 -4.12
C GLY A 68 -9.75 1.79 -2.68
N THR A 69 -8.65 1.07 -2.43
CA THR A 69 -8.08 0.86 -1.09
C THR A 69 -6.93 1.82 -0.80
N THR A 70 -6.68 2.05 0.49
CA THR A 70 -5.57 2.86 0.99
C THR A 70 -4.69 2.05 1.94
N THR A 71 -3.38 2.17 1.79
CA THR A 71 -2.38 1.77 2.79
C THR A 71 -1.68 3.04 3.25
N THR A 72 -1.71 3.34 4.54
CA THR A 72 -1.03 4.49 5.12
C THR A 72 0.04 4.03 6.09
N ILE A 73 1.29 4.42 5.81
CA ILE A 73 2.42 4.23 6.72
C ILE A 73 2.59 5.52 7.51
N ASN A 74 2.21 5.51 8.78
CA ASN A 74 2.30 6.71 9.62
C ASN A 74 3.75 7.06 9.98
N ALA A 75 3.99 8.33 10.28
CA ALA A 75 5.30 8.84 10.67
C ALA A 75 5.87 8.06 11.87
N GLY A 76 7.18 7.79 11.84
CA GLY A 76 7.85 7.00 12.89
C GLY A 76 7.67 5.48 12.77
N HIS A 77 6.92 4.98 11.78
CA HIS A 77 6.65 3.56 11.58
C HIS A 77 7.14 3.08 10.21
N SER A 78 7.14 1.75 9.99
CA SER A 78 7.73 1.17 8.78
C SER A 78 6.91 0.03 8.19
N LEU A 79 6.86 0.00 6.86
CA LEU A 79 6.41 -1.16 6.10
C LEU A 79 7.59 -1.70 5.28
N LYS A 80 8.06 -2.91 5.63
CA LYS A 80 9.27 -3.54 5.06
C LYS A 80 8.91 -4.69 4.13
N MET A 81 9.44 -4.70 2.92
CA MET A 81 9.17 -5.70 1.90
C MET A 81 10.26 -6.74 1.83
N GLY A 82 9.95 -7.97 2.23
CA GLY A 82 10.71 -9.18 1.87
C GLY A 82 10.07 -9.98 0.72
N ALA A 83 8.98 -9.48 0.15
CA ALA A 83 8.25 -10.07 -0.96
C ALA A 83 7.58 -8.97 -1.82
N THR A 84 6.87 -9.36 -2.88
CA THR A 84 6.19 -8.43 -3.79
C THR A 84 5.00 -7.72 -3.14
N TYR A 85 4.94 -6.40 -3.26
CA TYR A 85 3.80 -5.55 -2.95
C TYR A 85 3.22 -4.96 -4.23
N LYS A 86 2.04 -5.43 -4.63
CA LYS A 86 1.33 -4.90 -5.79
C LYS A 86 0.39 -3.77 -5.39
N ASN A 87 0.72 -2.55 -5.79
CA ASN A 87 -0.02 -1.33 -5.47
C ASN A 87 -0.96 -0.94 -6.62
N ASP A 88 -2.16 -1.52 -6.64
CA ASP A 88 -3.25 -1.07 -7.52
C ASP A 88 -4.20 -0.09 -6.79
N GLY A 89 -4.02 0.09 -5.47
CA GLY A 89 -4.68 1.10 -4.64
C GLY A 89 -3.80 2.34 -4.41
N THR A 90 -3.99 3.04 -3.29
CA THR A 90 -3.16 4.18 -2.89
C THR A 90 -2.27 3.78 -1.72
N THR A 91 -0.96 4.08 -1.82
CA THR A 91 -0.03 3.92 -0.70
C THR A 91 0.52 5.29 -0.30
N ASN A 92 0.18 5.75 0.90
CA ASN A 92 0.69 6.99 1.49
C ASN A 92 1.85 6.66 2.44
N VAL A 93 2.99 7.29 2.23
CA VAL A 93 4.20 7.10 3.02
C VAL A 93 4.49 8.37 3.80
N TYR A 94 4.10 8.40 5.08
CA TYR A 94 4.54 9.43 6.05
C TYR A 94 5.72 8.92 6.90
N GLY A 95 5.83 7.61 7.06
CA GLY A 95 6.95 6.93 7.73
C GLY A 95 7.98 6.39 6.75
N THR A 96 8.32 5.12 6.90
CA THR A 96 9.34 4.43 6.10
C THR A 96 8.74 3.33 5.25
N PHE A 97 9.02 3.36 3.95
CA PHE A 97 8.92 2.17 3.11
C PHE A 97 10.32 1.59 2.89
N GLN A 98 10.51 0.30 3.16
CA GLN A 98 11.80 -0.35 3.09
C GLN A 98 11.76 -1.56 2.14
N LEU A 99 12.78 -1.69 1.30
CA LEU A 99 13.02 -2.85 0.45
C LEU A 99 14.12 -3.72 1.08
N ASP A 100 13.76 -4.93 1.51
CA ASP A 100 14.69 -5.97 1.96
C ASP A 100 14.99 -6.96 0.82
N GLY A 101 15.81 -7.98 1.10
CA GLY A 101 16.16 -9.01 0.14
C GLY A 101 14.92 -9.77 -0.33
N GLY A 102 14.71 -9.87 -1.65
CA GLY A 102 13.50 -10.44 -2.25
C GLY A 102 12.28 -9.49 -2.26
N GLY A 103 12.38 -8.32 -1.63
CA GLY A 103 11.36 -7.27 -1.69
C GLY A 103 11.21 -6.71 -3.09
N TRP A 104 9.96 -6.40 -3.46
CA TRP A 104 9.63 -5.69 -4.69
C TRP A 104 8.35 -4.90 -4.50
N ALA A 105 8.16 -3.80 -5.23
CA ALA A 105 6.86 -3.16 -5.32
C ALA A 105 6.55 -2.66 -6.73
N ASP A 106 5.39 -3.06 -7.23
CA ASP A 106 4.87 -2.78 -8.56
C ASP A 106 3.39 -2.40 -8.48
N GLY A 107 2.66 -2.53 -9.58
CA GLY A 107 1.24 -2.23 -9.68
C GLY A 107 0.95 -1.09 -10.64
N ASN A 108 -0.29 -0.60 -10.59
CA ASN A 108 -0.75 0.45 -11.48
C ASN A 108 -0.47 1.86 -10.95
N ASN A 109 -0.35 2.03 -9.63
CA ASN A 109 -0.26 3.34 -9.01
C ASN A 109 1.08 3.55 -8.34
N ASP A 110 1.65 4.72 -8.55
CA ASP A 110 2.80 5.21 -7.83
C ASP A 110 2.51 5.41 -6.33
N PHE A 111 3.56 5.31 -5.52
CA PHE A 111 3.47 5.61 -4.09
C PHE A 111 3.46 7.13 -3.89
N ILE A 112 2.77 7.59 -2.84
CA ILE A 112 2.70 9.00 -2.47
C ILE A 112 3.58 9.21 -1.23
N TYR A 113 4.75 9.80 -1.43
CA TYR A 113 5.64 10.19 -0.34
C TYR A 113 5.24 11.56 0.22
N HIS A 114 5.31 11.69 1.54
CA HIS A 114 5.01 12.92 2.26
C HIS A 114 6.28 13.47 2.94
N ALA A 115 6.22 14.70 3.43
CA ALA A 115 7.36 15.32 4.11
C ALA A 115 7.81 14.49 5.33
N GLY A 116 9.13 14.29 5.47
CA GLY A 116 9.76 13.47 6.50
C GLY A 116 9.73 11.97 6.24
N SER A 117 9.25 11.53 5.07
CA SER A 117 9.19 10.11 4.71
C SER A 117 10.51 9.55 4.20
N TYR A 118 10.66 8.23 4.26
CA TYR A 118 11.86 7.52 3.85
C TYR A 118 11.56 6.39 2.87
N LEU A 119 12.36 6.30 1.81
CA LEU A 119 12.58 5.07 1.04
C LEU A 119 13.93 4.48 1.45
N VAL A 120 13.92 3.24 1.96
CA VAL A 120 15.13 2.56 2.46
C VAL A 120 15.46 1.35 1.60
N PHE A 121 16.72 1.23 1.19
CA PHE A 121 17.27 0.04 0.56
C PHE A 121 18.11 -0.76 1.56
N ASN A 122 17.69 -2.00 1.81
CA ASN A 122 18.28 -2.92 2.78
C ASN A 122 18.29 -4.38 2.25
N ALA A 123 18.47 -4.53 0.94
CA ALA A 123 18.38 -5.83 0.27
C ALA A 123 19.54 -6.81 0.54
N GLY A 124 20.68 -6.32 1.01
CA GLY A 124 21.95 -7.05 1.12
C GLY A 124 22.73 -7.16 -0.19
N TYR A 125 22.29 -6.44 -1.24
CA TYR A 125 22.90 -6.45 -2.57
C TYR A 125 22.55 -5.16 -3.34
N ASN A 126 23.05 -5.04 -4.57
CA ASN A 126 22.68 -3.93 -5.47
C ASN A 126 21.23 -4.08 -5.95
N TYR A 127 20.40 -3.10 -5.62
CA TYR A 127 19.01 -3.06 -6.05
C TYR A 127 18.88 -2.27 -7.36
N ASN A 128 18.53 -2.96 -8.44
CA ASN A 128 18.28 -2.33 -9.74
C ASN A 128 16.87 -1.74 -9.80
N ILE A 129 16.80 -0.44 -10.06
CA ILE A 129 15.55 0.30 -10.15
C ILE A 129 15.24 0.54 -11.65
N ASN A 130 14.29 -0.22 -12.18
CA ASN A 130 13.91 -0.24 -13.60
C ASN A 130 12.52 0.37 -13.82
N SER A 131 12.11 0.48 -15.09
CA SER A 131 10.77 0.92 -15.45
C SER A 131 9.68 0.01 -14.88
N GLY A 132 8.55 0.60 -14.49
CA GLY A 132 7.38 -0.11 -13.95
C GLY A 132 7.37 -0.29 -12.43
N GLN A 133 8.47 -0.05 -11.72
CA GLN A 133 8.48 -0.04 -10.27
C GLN A 133 7.84 1.24 -9.71
N ARG A 134 6.84 1.07 -8.85
CA ARG A 134 5.95 2.15 -8.35
C ARG A 134 6.38 2.76 -7.02
N PHE A 135 7.28 2.09 -6.30
CA PHE A 135 7.81 2.61 -5.03
C PHE A 135 8.76 3.80 -5.20
N TRP A 136 9.27 4.04 -6.42
CA TRP A 136 10.08 5.22 -6.74
C TRP A 136 9.42 5.95 -7.92
N PRO A 137 8.43 6.81 -7.65
CA PRO A 137 7.79 7.62 -8.69
C PRO A 137 8.76 8.65 -9.31
N GLY A 138 8.40 9.17 -10.47
CA GLY A 138 9.17 10.23 -11.13
C GLY A 138 9.17 11.56 -10.38
N SER A 139 9.63 12.62 -11.06
CA SER A 139 9.99 13.91 -10.45
C SER A 139 8.92 14.59 -9.57
N THR A 140 7.63 14.36 -9.80
CA THR A 140 6.54 15.01 -9.03
C THR A 140 6.07 14.25 -7.78
N GLY A 141 6.73 13.16 -7.41
CA GLY A 141 6.36 12.38 -6.22
C GLY A 141 7.52 11.63 -5.57
N ALA A 142 8.76 11.94 -5.96
CA ALA A 142 9.96 11.25 -5.52
C ALA A 142 10.04 11.18 -3.97
N PRO A 143 10.66 10.12 -3.41
CA PRO A 143 10.83 10.01 -1.96
C PRO A 143 11.49 11.25 -1.36
N ASP A 144 10.99 11.69 -0.21
CA ASP A 144 11.53 12.87 0.49
C ASP A 144 12.96 12.61 0.99
N ASN A 145 13.19 11.41 1.52
CA ASN A 145 14.52 10.95 1.93
C ASN A 145 14.79 9.55 1.36
N VAL A 146 16.01 9.33 0.86
CA VAL A 146 16.47 8.01 0.40
C VAL A 146 17.65 7.58 1.25
N VAL A 147 17.57 6.37 1.81
CA VAL A 147 18.64 5.77 2.62
C VAL A 147 19.06 4.44 2.00
N ILE A 148 20.37 4.26 1.85
CA ILE A 148 20.98 3.00 1.42
C ILE A 148 21.78 2.48 2.63
N ASN A 149 21.31 1.39 3.24
CA ASN A 149 21.99 0.82 4.41
C ASN A 149 23.37 0.26 4.04
N SER A 150 24.26 0.15 5.03
CA SER A 150 25.61 -0.42 4.82
C SER A 150 25.54 -1.78 4.11
N GLY A 151 26.43 -1.99 3.14
CA GLY A 151 26.46 -3.21 2.32
C GLY A 151 25.42 -3.26 1.19
N ASN A 152 24.67 -2.18 0.96
CA ASN A 152 23.68 -2.08 -0.10
C ASN A 152 24.11 -1.07 -1.17
N SER A 153 23.44 -1.12 -2.31
CA SER A 153 23.54 -0.11 -3.37
C SER A 153 22.22 -0.04 -4.12
N ALA A 154 21.94 1.08 -4.77
CA ALA A 154 20.75 1.25 -5.61
C ALA A 154 21.16 1.86 -6.96
N ASN A 155 20.79 1.21 -8.06
CA ASN A 155 21.05 1.68 -9.40
C ASN A 155 19.75 2.22 -10.02
N LEU A 156 19.71 3.51 -10.31
CA LEU A 156 18.60 4.14 -11.04
C LEU A 156 18.80 3.88 -12.54
N ASN A 157 18.24 2.79 -13.04
CA ASN A 157 18.32 2.39 -14.46
C ASN A 157 17.14 2.94 -15.29
N ASP A 158 16.26 3.73 -14.68
CA ASP A 158 15.13 4.39 -15.33
C ASP A 158 15.37 5.90 -15.32
N ALA A 159 15.53 6.50 -16.51
CA ALA A 159 15.77 7.93 -16.68
C ALA A 159 14.62 8.82 -16.18
N GLY A 160 13.41 8.26 -16.01
CA GLY A 160 12.26 8.98 -15.46
C GLY A 160 12.28 9.09 -13.93
N LYS A 161 13.16 8.35 -13.25
CA LYS A 161 13.29 8.36 -11.79
C LYS A 161 14.41 9.29 -11.37
N THR A 162 14.07 10.33 -10.62
CA THR A 162 15.02 11.35 -10.16
C THR A 162 15.13 11.34 -8.64
N ILE A 163 16.28 11.82 -8.15
CA ILE A 163 16.46 12.24 -6.76
C ILE A 163 16.26 13.76 -6.77
N ASN A 164 15.41 14.29 -5.91
CA ASN A 164 15.28 15.74 -5.76
C ASN A 164 16.59 16.25 -5.13
N ASN A 165 17.30 17.12 -5.86
CA ASN A 165 18.49 17.83 -5.36
C ASN A 165 18.10 19.04 -4.52
#